data_AF-A0AAV4LFA5-F1
#
_entry.id   AF-A0AAV4LFA5-F1
#
_cell.length_a   1.000
_cell.length_b   1.000
_cell.length_c   1.000
_cell.angle_alpha   90.00
_cell.angle_beta   90.00
_cell.angle_gamma   90.00
#
_symmetry.space_group_name_H-M   'P 1'
#
loop_
_entity.id
_entity.type
_entity.pdbx_description
1 polymer ?
#
loop_
_entity_poly.entity_id
_entity_poly.type
_entity_poly.pdbx_seq_one_letter_code
_entity_poly.pdbx_strand_id
1 'polypeptide(L)'
;MLFTSKKKEHSSFPLKNKNTRMGSIITITMVMIIYMITSTVALVLYGPFENLRSAVIGAILTSRHPWVITPFYSAATLAKYRPVSFDTMDRGTLPAGDFANIHDDEIEVVPIQTAKYSGSLLIVHDPKRVHVAVTKHLNSVGETVSEMVKDSGSIAGINAGGFSDGGHGTGGIPLGITVSRGKFICGDKTSREPVIGITKSGALIVGKYTFQELEQLGSKMRSHSGRNWFATGSLF
;
A
#
# COMPACT_ATOMS: atom_id res chain seq x y z
N MET A 1 -58.68 50.35 64.23
CA MET A 1 -57.85 51.32 63.46
C MET A 1 -56.51 51.44 64.18
N LEU A 2 -55.33 51.30 63.60
CA LEU A 2 -54.87 51.14 62.22
C LEU A 2 -53.47 50.48 62.33
N PHE A 3 -53.27 49.37 61.63
CA PHE A 3 -51.96 48.74 61.45
C PHE A 3 -51.10 49.61 60.52
N THR A 4 -49.85 49.90 60.89
CA THR A 4 -48.86 50.46 59.96
C THR A 4 -47.78 49.43 59.68
N SER A 5 -47.78 48.95 58.44
CA SER A 5 -46.87 47.96 57.88
C SER A 5 -45.51 48.59 57.55
N LYS A 6 -44.42 48.05 58.11
CA LYS A 6 -43.04 48.40 57.71
C LYS A 6 -42.73 47.75 56.37
N LYS A 7 -42.56 48.56 55.33
CA LYS A 7 -42.14 48.19 53.98
C LYS A 7 -40.69 47.67 54.04
N LYS A 8 -40.46 46.38 53.73
CA LYS A 8 -39.11 45.84 53.49
C LYS A 8 -38.66 46.28 52.10
N GLU A 9 -37.54 46.99 52.01
CA GLU A 9 -36.83 47.18 50.74
C GLU A 9 -36.25 45.84 50.27
N HIS A 10 -36.70 45.40 49.09
CA HIS A 10 -36.08 44.30 48.38
C HIS A 10 -34.90 44.85 47.59
N SER A 11 -33.67 44.55 48.03
CA SER A 11 -32.48 44.72 47.20
C SER A 11 -32.51 43.68 46.07
N SER A 12 -32.68 44.11 44.82
CA SER A 12 -32.53 43.25 43.65
C SER A 12 -31.05 42.94 43.42
N PHE A 13 -30.63 41.71 43.69
CA PHE A 13 -29.33 41.23 43.24
C PHE A 13 -29.34 41.13 41.69
N PRO A 14 -28.33 41.66 40.98
CA PRO A 14 -28.29 41.53 39.53
C PRO A 14 -28.12 40.05 39.15
N LEU A 15 -29.09 39.51 38.41
CA LEU A 15 -29.00 38.17 37.84
C LEU A 15 -27.82 38.15 36.87
N LYS A 16 -26.74 37.49 37.28
CA LYS A 16 -25.53 37.31 36.45
C LYS A 16 -25.93 36.60 35.16
N ASN A 17 -25.78 37.30 34.03
CA ASN A 17 -26.23 36.88 32.71
C ASN A 17 -25.53 35.57 32.26
N LYS A 18 -26.13 34.41 32.58
CA LYS A 18 -25.57 33.07 32.32
C LYS A 18 -25.27 32.82 30.83
N ASN A 19 -26.00 33.49 29.91
CA ASN A 19 -25.81 33.32 28.47
C ASN A 19 -24.45 33.85 27.98
N THR A 20 -23.93 34.92 28.58
CA THR A 20 -22.60 35.48 28.22
C THR A 20 -21.45 34.57 28.67
N ARG A 21 -21.55 33.98 29.88
CA ARG A 21 -20.55 33.03 30.39
C ARG A 21 -20.52 31.73 29.59
N MET A 22 -21.68 31.21 29.18
CA MET A 22 -21.75 30.01 28.34
C MET A 22 -21.15 30.26 26.95
N GLY A 23 -21.44 31.42 26.34
CA GLY A 23 -20.83 31.85 25.08
C GLY A 23 -19.30 31.96 25.18
N SER A 24 -18.77 32.59 26.24
CA SER A 24 -17.32 32.69 26.47
C SER A 24 -16.65 31.32 26.65
N ILE A 25 -17.30 30.37 27.34
CA ILE A 25 -16.76 29.01 27.51
C ILE A 25 -16.71 28.27 26.16
N ILE A 26 -17.74 28.42 25.33
CA ILE A 26 -17.76 27.82 23.98
C ILE A 26 -16.65 28.42 23.12
N THR A 27 -16.47 29.75 23.15
CA THR A 27 -15.39 30.42 22.40
C THR A 27 -14.01 29.96 22.87
N ILE A 28 -13.76 29.90 24.18
CA ILE A 28 -12.46 29.43 24.72
C ILE A 28 -12.20 27.98 24.31
N THR A 29 -13.22 27.12 24.39
CA THR A 29 -13.12 25.72 23.97
C THR A 29 -12.77 25.62 22.49
N MET A 30 -13.44 26.40 21.62
CA MET A 30 -13.14 26.43 20.19
C MET A 30 -11.71 26.89 19.90
N VAL A 31 -11.23 27.93 20.60
CA VAL A 31 -9.85 28.41 20.44
C VAL A 31 -8.84 27.34 20.86
N MET A 32 -9.08 26.62 21.96
CA MET A 32 -8.19 25.52 22.38
C MET A 32 -8.17 24.37 21.38
N ILE A 33 -9.30 24.02 20.77
CA ILE A 33 -9.36 23.00 19.71
C ILE A 33 -8.56 23.45 18.49
N ILE A 34 -8.74 24.69 18.03
CA ILE A 34 -7.99 25.25 16.90
C ILE A 34 -6.48 25.25 17.21
N TYR A 35 -6.09 25.65 18.42
CA TYR A 35 -4.70 25.59 18.86
C TYR A 35 -4.16 24.16 18.85
N MET A 36 -4.92 23.19 19.35
CA MET A 36 -4.51 21.78 19.37
C MET A 36 -4.32 21.22 17.96
N ILE A 37 -5.22 21.54 17.04
CA ILE A 37 -5.12 21.11 15.63
C ILE A 37 -3.91 21.76 14.96
N THR A 38 -3.78 23.09 15.06
CA THR A 38 -2.68 23.83 14.42
C THR A 38 -1.32 23.44 14.98
N SER A 39 -1.19 23.28 16.29
CA SER A 39 0.05 22.81 16.92
C SER A 39 0.40 21.37 16.54
N THR A 40 -0.59 20.47 16.44
CA THR A 40 -0.37 19.09 15.99
C THR A 40 0.10 19.06 14.54
N VAL A 41 -0.54 19.83 13.65
CA VAL A 41 -0.10 19.94 12.25
C VAL A 41 1.33 20.50 12.18
N ALA A 42 1.63 21.55 12.94
CA ALA A 42 2.98 22.10 13.00
C ALA A 42 4.01 21.10 13.54
N LEU A 43 3.66 20.28 14.55
CA LEU A 43 4.52 19.25 15.11
C LEU A 43 4.77 18.10 14.11
N VAL A 44 3.75 17.70 13.36
CA VAL A 44 3.87 16.65 12.33
C VAL A 44 4.73 17.13 11.16
N LEU A 45 4.53 18.38 10.72
CA LEU A 45 5.29 18.93 9.59
C LEU A 45 6.72 19.32 10.02
N TYR A 46 6.92 20.01 11.13
CA TYR A 46 8.22 20.61 11.48
C TYR A 46 8.90 19.97 12.70
N GLY A 47 8.25 19.05 13.40
CA GLY A 47 8.81 18.40 14.59
C GLY A 47 9.88 17.36 14.29
N PRO A 48 10.47 16.76 15.35
CA PRO A 48 11.62 15.86 15.24
C PRO A 48 11.27 14.42 14.80
N PHE A 49 10.08 14.18 14.25
CA PHE A 49 9.56 12.85 13.95
C PHE A 49 9.62 12.53 12.45
N GLU A 50 10.81 12.20 11.95
CA GLU A 50 11.02 12.04 10.50
C GLU A 50 10.14 10.97 9.86
N ASN A 51 9.98 9.81 10.51
CA ASN A 51 9.17 8.72 9.97
C ASN A 51 7.69 9.11 9.87
N LEU A 52 7.18 9.82 10.89
CA LEU A 52 5.79 10.31 10.89
C LEU A 52 5.59 11.37 9.81
N ARG A 53 6.52 12.32 9.71
CA ARG A 53 6.53 13.36 8.68
C ARG A 53 6.55 12.74 7.29
N SER A 54 7.43 11.78 7.04
CA SER A 54 7.54 11.08 5.76
C SER A 54 6.26 10.34 5.40
N ALA A 55 5.64 9.64 6.36
CA ALA A 55 4.39 8.92 6.13
C ALA A 55 3.24 9.87 5.79
N VAL A 56 3.09 10.97 6.54
CA VAL A 56 2.02 11.95 6.33
C VAL A 56 2.21 12.71 5.01
N ILE A 57 3.41 13.23 4.74
CA ILE A 57 3.68 13.93 3.47
C ILE A 57 3.52 12.96 2.30
N GLY A 58 4.02 11.72 2.41
CA GLY A 58 3.85 10.69 1.39
C GLY A 58 2.37 10.43 1.08
N ALA A 59 1.54 10.24 2.11
CA ALA A 59 0.10 10.04 1.96
C ALA A 59 -0.62 11.23 1.32
N ILE A 60 -0.25 12.46 1.68
CA ILE A 60 -0.81 13.68 1.06
C ILE A 60 -0.42 13.75 -0.42
N LEU A 61 0.84 13.46 -0.76
CA LEU A 61 1.35 13.51 -2.13
C LEU A 61 0.70 12.46 -3.04
N THR A 62 0.28 11.32 -2.51
CA THR A 62 -0.45 10.27 -3.25
C THR A 62 -1.98 10.41 -3.18
N SER A 63 -2.49 11.41 -2.45
CA SER A 63 -3.92 11.69 -2.37
C SER A 63 -4.45 12.43 -3.59
N ARG A 64 -5.78 12.69 -3.63
CA ARG A 64 -6.40 13.59 -4.62
C ARG A 64 -6.14 15.08 -4.35
N HIS A 65 -5.51 15.42 -3.22
CA HIS A 65 -5.28 16.81 -2.80
C HIS A 65 -3.79 17.10 -2.46
N PRO A 66 -2.83 16.77 -3.35
CA PRO A 66 -1.41 16.98 -3.07
C PRO A 66 -1.05 18.46 -2.96
N TRP A 67 -1.86 19.36 -3.52
CA TRP A 67 -1.66 20.82 -3.44
C TRP A 67 -1.75 21.37 -2.02
N VAL A 68 -2.32 20.64 -1.05
CA VAL A 68 -2.44 21.09 0.35
C VAL A 68 -1.06 21.26 1.01
N ILE A 69 -0.04 20.49 0.60
CA ILE A 69 1.28 20.51 1.25
C ILE A 69 2.25 21.51 0.61
N THR A 70 1.94 22.05 -0.57
CA THR A 70 2.86 22.91 -1.34
C THR A 70 3.14 24.28 -0.71
N PRO A 71 2.25 24.91 0.08
CA PRO A 71 2.60 26.15 0.78
C PRO A 71 3.65 25.96 1.89
N PHE A 72 3.81 24.73 2.40
CA PHE A 72 4.68 24.44 3.54
C PHE A 72 6.08 23.96 3.12
N TYR A 73 6.24 23.48 1.87
CA TYR A 73 7.48 22.86 1.41
C TYR A 73 7.82 23.20 -0.04
N SER A 74 9.12 23.36 -0.29
CA SER A 74 9.64 23.46 -1.65
C SER A 74 9.46 22.14 -2.42
N ALA A 75 9.40 22.22 -3.75
CA ALA A 75 9.31 21.04 -4.61
C ALA A 75 10.48 20.06 -4.39
N ALA A 76 11.70 20.57 -4.14
CA ALA A 76 12.87 19.74 -3.86
C ALA A 76 12.72 18.98 -2.53
N THR A 77 12.18 19.62 -1.49
CA THR A 77 11.92 18.96 -0.20
C THR A 77 10.80 17.91 -0.33
N LEU A 78 9.74 18.20 -1.08
CA LEU A 78 8.67 17.24 -1.32
C LEU A 78 9.13 16.04 -2.13
N ALA A 79 10.10 16.20 -3.04
CA ALA A 79 10.68 15.09 -3.79
C ALA A 79 11.35 14.05 -2.88
N LYS A 80 11.91 14.46 -1.73
CA LYS A 80 12.49 13.53 -0.72
C LYS A 80 11.43 12.61 -0.10
N TYR A 81 10.23 13.11 0.12
CA TYR A 81 9.14 12.39 0.80
C TYR A 81 8.13 11.78 -0.17
N ARG A 82 8.28 12.04 -1.47
CA ARG A 82 7.43 11.45 -2.50
C ARG A 82 7.68 9.94 -2.50
N PRO A 83 6.66 9.10 -2.30
CA PRO A 83 6.82 7.66 -2.44
C PRO A 83 7.29 7.36 -3.86
N VAL A 84 8.14 6.35 -4.02
CA VAL A 84 8.55 5.88 -5.34
C VAL A 84 7.28 5.42 -6.07
N SER A 85 6.84 6.20 -7.06
CA SER A 85 5.75 5.79 -7.93
C SER A 85 6.28 4.83 -8.97
N PHE A 86 5.50 3.79 -9.27
CA PHE A 86 5.75 2.95 -10.43
C PHE A 86 5.63 3.74 -11.75
N ASP A 87 5.05 4.96 -11.77
CA ASP A 87 4.95 5.79 -12.97
C ASP A 87 6.31 6.11 -13.59
N THR A 88 7.31 6.38 -12.75
CA THR A 88 8.69 6.68 -13.17
C THR A 88 9.56 5.44 -13.31
N MET A 89 9.02 4.24 -13.04
CA MET A 89 9.74 2.99 -13.23
C MET A 89 10.01 2.78 -14.72
N ASP A 90 11.26 2.56 -15.08
CA ASP A 90 11.64 2.17 -16.43
C ASP A 90 11.85 0.65 -16.52
N ARG A 91 12.20 0.18 -17.71
CA ARG A 91 12.68 -1.17 -17.95
C ARG A 91 13.94 -1.45 -17.12
N GLY A 92 14.06 -2.66 -16.59
CA GLY A 92 15.32 -3.11 -15.98
C GLY A 92 16.46 -3.08 -17.00
N THR A 93 17.58 -2.48 -16.62
CA THR A 93 18.76 -2.28 -17.48
C THR A 93 19.84 -3.34 -17.27
N LEU A 94 19.78 -4.08 -16.16
CA LEU A 94 20.72 -5.13 -15.86
C LEU A 94 20.47 -6.34 -16.79
N PRO A 95 21.53 -6.96 -17.34
CA PRO A 95 21.39 -8.22 -18.03
C PRO A 95 20.85 -9.26 -17.04
N ALA A 96 19.86 -10.02 -17.46
CA ALA A 96 19.33 -11.08 -16.64
C ALA A 96 20.38 -12.20 -16.49
N GLY A 97 20.58 -12.62 -15.24
CA GLY A 97 21.51 -13.69 -14.92
C GLY A 97 21.07 -15.07 -15.44
N ASP A 98 21.93 -16.05 -15.26
CA ASP A 98 21.63 -17.45 -15.54
C ASP A 98 21.82 -18.28 -14.27
N PHE A 99 20.70 -18.71 -13.69
CA PHE A 99 20.63 -19.57 -12.51
C PHE A 99 20.07 -20.96 -12.88
N ALA A 100 20.11 -21.34 -14.16
CA ALA A 100 19.52 -22.59 -14.64
C ALA A 100 20.13 -23.83 -13.96
N ASN A 101 21.39 -23.76 -13.54
CA ASN A 101 22.12 -24.86 -12.90
C ASN A 101 21.92 -24.92 -11.38
N ILE A 102 21.20 -23.97 -10.76
CA ILE A 102 20.85 -24.06 -9.34
C ILE A 102 19.77 -25.13 -9.19
N HIS A 103 20.02 -26.10 -8.32
CA HIS A 103 19.09 -27.17 -7.98
C HIS A 103 19.16 -27.38 -6.47
N ASP A 104 18.40 -26.55 -5.77
CA ASP A 104 18.38 -26.53 -4.31
C ASP A 104 16.94 -26.62 -3.79
N ASP A 105 16.67 -27.71 -3.10
CA ASP A 105 15.36 -28.00 -2.53
C ASP A 105 15.14 -27.35 -1.16
N GLU A 106 16.17 -26.72 -0.59
CA GLU A 106 16.10 -26.03 0.70
C GLU A 106 15.19 -24.80 0.63
N ILE A 107 14.38 -24.67 1.68
CA ILE A 107 13.51 -23.52 1.92
C ILE A 107 13.61 -23.16 3.41
N GLU A 108 13.98 -21.92 3.69
CA GLU A 108 14.13 -21.42 5.05
C GLU A 108 13.00 -20.47 5.41
N VAL A 109 12.54 -20.55 6.67
CA VAL A 109 11.59 -19.60 7.24
C VAL A 109 12.29 -18.88 8.38
N VAL A 110 12.58 -17.59 8.18
CA VAL A 110 13.18 -16.74 9.20
C VAL A 110 12.07 -15.92 9.87
N PRO A 111 11.78 -16.14 11.18
CA PRO A 111 10.81 -15.34 11.89
C PRO A 111 11.34 -13.92 12.12
N ILE A 112 10.51 -12.93 11.85
CA ILE A 112 10.78 -11.52 12.15
C ILE A 112 9.91 -11.15 13.35
N GLN A 113 10.52 -10.98 14.52
CA GLN A 113 9.82 -10.59 15.74
C GLN A 113 10.34 -9.26 16.26
N THR A 114 9.44 -8.28 16.37
CA THR A 114 9.73 -6.99 17.01
C THR A 114 8.68 -6.68 18.06
N ALA A 115 8.89 -5.61 18.84
CA ALA A 115 7.90 -5.13 19.79
C ALA A 115 6.62 -4.56 19.12
N LYS A 116 6.68 -4.22 17.83
CA LYS A 116 5.58 -3.53 17.12
C LYS A 116 4.90 -4.37 16.04
N TYR A 117 5.61 -5.35 15.50
CA TYR A 117 5.13 -6.21 14.42
C TYR A 117 5.83 -7.57 14.44
N SER A 118 5.16 -8.55 13.85
CA SER A 118 5.67 -9.89 13.59
C SER A 118 5.48 -10.24 12.11
N GLY A 119 6.38 -11.04 11.56
CA GLY A 119 6.29 -11.56 10.19
C GLY A 119 7.23 -12.73 9.97
N SER A 120 7.29 -13.23 8.74
CA SER A 120 8.19 -14.31 8.34
C SER A 120 8.81 -13.99 6.99
N LEU A 121 10.11 -14.27 6.85
CA LEU A 121 10.81 -14.27 5.57
C LEU A 121 10.94 -15.70 5.08
N LEU A 122 10.48 -15.96 3.85
CA LEU A 122 10.65 -17.23 3.17
C LEU A 122 11.82 -17.11 2.19
N ILE A 123 12.88 -17.90 2.38
CA ILE A 123 14.03 -17.95 1.48
C ILE A 123 13.89 -19.23 0.66
N VAL A 124 13.84 -19.09 -0.67
CA VAL A 124 13.79 -20.20 -1.62
C VAL A 124 15.09 -20.19 -2.40
N HIS A 125 15.96 -21.18 -2.18
CA HIS A 125 17.32 -21.19 -2.74
C HIS A 125 17.34 -21.44 -4.25
N ASP A 126 16.45 -22.29 -4.77
CA ASP A 126 16.21 -22.37 -6.22
C ASP A 126 15.05 -21.45 -6.65
N PRO A 127 15.33 -20.29 -7.29
CA PRO A 127 14.29 -19.33 -7.71
C PRO A 127 13.30 -19.92 -8.72
N LYS A 128 13.66 -20.98 -9.46
CA LYS A 128 12.76 -21.62 -10.44
C LYS A 128 11.61 -22.39 -9.79
N ARG A 129 11.65 -22.59 -8.47
CA ARG A 129 10.56 -23.21 -7.68
C ARG A 129 9.45 -22.22 -7.32
N VAL A 130 9.72 -20.92 -7.42
CA VAL A 130 8.72 -19.86 -7.22
C VAL A 130 7.86 -19.73 -8.47
N HIS A 131 6.55 -19.61 -8.30
CA HIS A 131 5.62 -19.37 -9.41
C HIS A 131 4.40 -18.57 -8.95
N VAL A 132 3.82 -17.81 -9.88
CA VAL A 132 2.50 -17.17 -9.67
C VAL A 132 1.42 -18.21 -9.93
N ALA A 133 0.51 -18.36 -8.97
CA ALA A 133 -0.74 -19.07 -9.14
C ALA A 133 -1.88 -18.06 -9.35
N VAL A 134 -2.93 -18.49 -10.05
CA VAL A 134 -4.19 -17.74 -10.22
C VAL A 134 -5.34 -18.66 -9.82
N THR A 135 -6.49 -18.09 -9.45
CA THR A 135 -7.69 -18.88 -9.14
C THR A 135 -8.01 -19.86 -10.27
N LYS A 136 -8.41 -21.09 -9.93
CA LYS A 136 -8.94 -22.05 -10.90
C LYS A 136 -10.31 -21.63 -11.45
N HIS A 137 -10.98 -20.69 -10.80
CA HIS A 137 -12.26 -20.10 -11.18
C HIS A 137 -12.06 -18.72 -11.83
N LEU A 138 -11.10 -18.61 -12.74
CA LEU A 138 -10.75 -17.37 -13.43
C LEU A 138 -11.99 -16.69 -14.04
N ASN A 139 -12.09 -15.37 -13.84
CA ASN A 139 -13.23 -14.53 -14.25
C ASN A 139 -14.55 -14.81 -13.51
N SER A 140 -14.54 -15.61 -12.43
CA SER A 140 -15.72 -15.88 -11.61
C SER A 140 -15.48 -15.48 -10.15
N VAL A 141 -14.62 -16.24 -9.46
CA VAL A 141 -14.34 -16.04 -8.03
C VAL A 141 -12.88 -16.33 -7.72
N GLY A 142 -12.34 -15.60 -6.78
CA GLY A 142 -11.02 -15.78 -6.23
C GLY A 142 -10.98 -16.98 -5.29
N GLU A 143 -9.77 -17.31 -4.86
CA GLU A 143 -9.51 -18.35 -3.88
C GLU A 143 -8.65 -17.75 -2.78
N THR A 144 -8.77 -18.27 -1.57
CA THR A 144 -7.81 -17.95 -0.51
C THR A 144 -6.43 -18.47 -0.90
N VAL A 145 -5.37 -17.80 -0.43
CA VAL A 145 -3.99 -18.28 -0.64
C VAL A 145 -3.84 -19.73 -0.16
N SER A 146 -4.48 -20.11 0.95
CA SER A 146 -4.46 -21.47 1.47
C SER A 146 -5.07 -22.51 0.51
N GLU A 147 -6.12 -22.17 -0.23
CA GLU A 147 -6.70 -23.05 -1.24
C GLU A 147 -5.78 -23.17 -2.45
N MET A 148 -5.25 -22.03 -2.94
CA MET A 148 -4.32 -22.02 -4.07
C MET A 148 -3.02 -22.80 -3.78
N VAL A 149 -2.52 -22.74 -2.55
CA VAL A 149 -1.36 -23.53 -2.10
C VAL A 149 -1.67 -25.02 -2.17
N LYS A 150 -2.83 -25.45 -1.64
CA LYS A 150 -3.27 -26.85 -1.69
C LYS A 150 -3.43 -27.34 -3.14
N ASP A 151 -4.14 -26.58 -3.97
CA ASP A 151 -4.46 -26.95 -5.35
C ASP A 151 -3.23 -27.01 -6.25
N SER A 152 -2.25 -26.13 -6.02
CA SER A 152 -1.00 -26.12 -6.78
C SER A 152 0.03 -27.15 -6.29
N GLY A 153 -0.22 -27.81 -5.15
CA GLY A 153 0.77 -28.66 -4.47
C GLY A 153 1.98 -27.87 -3.96
N SER A 154 1.81 -26.59 -3.69
CA SER A 154 2.88 -25.73 -3.15
C SER A 154 3.04 -25.95 -1.65
N ILE A 155 4.22 -25.62 -1.13
CA ILE A 155 4.48 -25.73 0.32
C ILE A 155 4.12 -24.46 1.10
N ALA A 156 4.05 -23.31 0.41
CA ALA A 156 3.75 -22.00 0.98
C ALA A 156 3.26 -21.06 -0.13
N GLY A 157 2.58 -19.98 0.26
CA GLY A 157 2.11 -18.96 -0.66
C GLY A 157 1.85 -17.64 0.06
N ILE A 158 1.93 -16.54 -0.69
CA ILE A 158 1.60 -15.19 -0.24
C ILE A 158 0.70 -14.54 -1.28
N ASN A 159 -0.07 -13.53 -0.87
CA ASN A 159 -0.75 -12.66 -1.82
C ASN A 159 0.30 -11.97 -2.71
N ALA A 160 0.02 -11.90 -4.02
CA ALA A 160 0.94 -11.36 -5.01
C ALA A 160 0.39 -10.07 -5.62
N GLY A 161 -0.29 -10.16 -6.77
CA GLY A 161 -0.81 -9.01 -7.51
C GLY A 161 -2.23 -8.61 -7.13
N GLY A 162 -2.63 -7.43 -7.60
CA GLY A 162 -4.00 -6.94 -7.49
C GLY A 162 -4.99 -7.79 -8.29
N PHE A 163 -6.25 -7.75 -7.87
CA PHE A 163 -7.36 -8.36 -8.57
C PHE A 163 -8.55 -7.41 -8.62
N SER A 164 -9.37 -7.59 -9.64
CA SER A 164 -10.69 -6.97 -9.74
C SER A 164 -11.76 -8.00 -9.46
N ASP A 165 -12.83 -7.52 -8.85
CA ASP A 165 -14.05 -8.25 -8.55
C ASP A 165 -15.26 -7.65 -9.29
N GLY A 166 -15.04 -6.66 -10.17
CA GLY A 166 -16.13 -5.90 -10.79
C GLY A 166 -17.06 -5.19 -9.78
N GLY A 167 -16.61 -4.99 -8.53
CA GLY A 167 -17.41 -4.48 -7.42
C GLY A 167 -18.20 -5.53 -6.64
N HIS A 168 -18.01 -6.83 -6.91
CA HIS A 168 -18.78 -7.92 -6.31
C HIS A 168 -18.08 -8.66 -5.15
N GLY A 169 -16.86 -8.30 -4.78
CA GLY A 169 -16.08 -8.95 -3.73
C GLY A 169 -15.55 -10.34 -4.08
N THR A 170 -15.65 -10.78 -5.35
CA THR A 170 -15.30 -12.16 -5.73
C THR A 170 -13.81 -12.35 -5.97
N GLY A 171 -13.10 -11.37 -6.53
CA GLY A 171 -11.64 -11.40 -6.69
C GLY A 171 -11.09 -12.38 -7.72
N GLY A 172 -11.89 -12.77 -8.71
CA GLY A 172 -11.54 -13.78 -9.72
C GLY A 172 -10.77 -13.27 -10.94
N ILE A 173 -10.52 -11.98 -11.08
CA ILE A 173 -9.90 -11.36 -12.27
C ILE A 173 -8.55 -10.73 -11.88
N PRO A 174 -7.40 -11.34 -12.21
CA PRO A 174 -6.11 -10.70 -11.95
C PRO A 174 -5.93 -9.41 -12.75
N LEU A 175 -5.23 -8.43 -12.18
CA LEU A 175 -4.93 -7.15 -12.81
C LEU A 175 -3.52 -7.13 -13.42
N GLY A 176 -3.38 -6.40 -14.52
CA GLY A 176 -2.13 -6.24 -15.26
C GLY A 176 -1.61 -7.52 -15.92
N ILE A 177 -0.43 -7.44 -16.52
CA ILE A 177 0.19 -8.57 -17.24
C ILE A 177 0.45 -9.74 -16.27
N THR A 178 -0.37 -10.78 -16.37
CA THR A 178 -0.23 -11.98 -15.54
C THR A 178 0.17 -13.17 -16.41
N VAL A 179 1.26 -13.82 -16.03
CA VAL A 179 1.77 -15.05 -16.64
C VAL A 179 1.98 -16.08 -15.54
N SER A 180 1.28 -17.21 -15.66
CA SER A 180 1.41 -18.34 -14.73
C SER A 180 1.89 -19.57 -15.48
N ARG A 181 2.93 -20.22 -14.98
CA ARG A 181 3.54 -21.43 -15.58
C ARG A 181 3.76 -21.26 -17.08
N GLY A 182 4.34 -20.12 -17.45
CA GLY A 182 4.70 -19.76 -18.82
C GLY A 182 3.52 -19.51 -19.76
N LYS A 183 2.29 -19.47 -19.25
CA LYS A 183 1.08 -19.16 -20.00
C LYS A 183 0.59 -17.77 -19.66
N PHE A 184 0.31 -16.97 -20.68
CA PHE A 184 -0.37 -15.69 -20.53
C PHE A 184 -1.80 -15.91 -20.00
N ILE A 185 -2.15 -15.20 -18.93
CA ILE A 185 -3.46 -15.28 -18.27
C ILE A 185 -4.31 -14.06 -18.62
N CYS A 186 -3.81 -12.85 -18.35
CA CYS A 186 -4.51 -11.58 -18.61
C CYS A 186 -3.53 -10.39 -18.67
N GLY A 187 -4.05 -9.19 -18.99
CA GLY A 187 -3.32 -7.91 -19.07
C GLY A 187 -3.30 -7.30 -20.47
N ASP A 188 -2.87 -6.04 -20.59
CA ASP A 188 -2.62 -5.42 -21.88
C ASP A 188 -1.26 -5.88 -22.41
N LYS A 189 -1.25 -6.50 -23.61
CA LYS A 189 0.00 -6.99 -24.22
C LYS A 189 0.84 -5.87 -24.82
N THR A 190 0.24 -4.72 -25.09
CA THR A 190 0.83 -3.61 -25.84
C THR A 190 1.40 -2.53 -24.94
N SER A 191 0.72 -2.23 -23.84
CA SER A 191 1.18 -1.25 -22.86
C SER A 191 2.34 -1.80 -22.04
N ARG A 192 3.27 -0.90 -21.69
CA ARG A 192 4.32 -1.20 -20.71
C ARG A 192 3.76 -1.05 -19.31
N GLU A 193 3.70 -2.17 -18.59
CA GLU A 193 3.18 -2.23 -17.23
C GLU A 193 4.28 -2.59 -16.22
N PRO A 194 4.22 -2.11 -14.97
CA PRO A 194 5.12 -2.54 -13.90
C PRO A 194 4.95 -4.03 -13.65
N VAL A 195 6.04 -4.78 -13.71
CA VAL A 195 6.04 -6.23 -13.58
C VAL A 195 7.18 -6.69 -12.67
N ILE A 196 6.86 -7.69 -11.84
CA ILE A 196 7.83 -8.56 -11.21
C ILE A 196 7.66 -9.98 -11.76
N GLY A 197 8.77 -10.65 -12.04
CA GLY A 197 8.74 -12.01 -12.58
C GLY A 197 10.05 -12.74 -12.44
N ILE A 198 10.01 -14.06 -12.63
CA ILE A 198 11.19 -14.91 -12.69
C ILE A 198 11.20 -15.62 -14.04
N THR A 199 12.36 -15.59 -14.69
CA THR A 199 12.61 -16.23 -15.97
C THR A 199 12.82 -17.73 -15.84
N LYS A 200 12.89 -18.44 -16.98
CA LYS A 200 13.18 -19.88 -16.98
C LYS A 200 14.55 -20.25 -16.39
N SER A 201 15.53 -19.36 -16.50
CA SER A 201 16.84 -19.56 -15.85
C SER A 201 16.85 -19.11 -14.40
N GLY A 202 15.74 -18.68 -13.81
CA GLY A 202 15.70 -18.24 -12.41
C GLY A 202 16.10 -16.79 -12.16
N ALA A 203 16.36 -15.99 -13.20
CA ALA A 203 16.65 -14.57 -13.02
C ALA A 203 15.39 -13.76 -12.69
N LEU A 204 15.48 -12.91 -11.66
CA LEU A 204 14.48 -11.94 -11.28
C LEU A 204 14.42 -10.77 -12.28
N ILE A 205 13.22 -10.46 -12.74
CA ILE A 205 12.91 -9.30 -13.58
C ILE A 205 12.03 -8.36 -12.77
N VAL A 206 12.44 -7.09 -12.73
CA VAL A 206 11.69 -5.99 -12.12
C VAL A 206 11.78 -4.79 -13.07
N GLY A 207 10.64 -4.17 -13.41
CA GLY A 207 10.61 -3.04 -14.33
C GLY A 207 9.29 -2.92 -15.09
N LYS A 208 9.22 -1.92 -15.99
CA LYS A 208 8.11 -1.82 -16.95
C LYS A 208 8.39 -2.57 -18.23
N TYR A 209 7.47 -3.45 -18.63
CA TYR A 209 7.60 -4.26 -19.85
C TYR A 209 6.26 -4.41 -20.55
N THR A 210 6.30 -4.53 -21.88
CA THR A 210 5.18 -5.12 -22.63
C THR A 210 5.20 -6.64 -22.50
N PHE A 211 4.09 -7.31 -22.84
CA PHE A 211 4.07 -8.77 -22.85
C PHE A 211 5.10 -9.36 -23.81
N GLN A 212 5.29 -8.74 -24.98
CA GLN A 212 6.27 -9.21 -25.97
C GLN A 212 7.71 -9.10 -25.44
N GLU A 213 8.03 -8.03 -24.71
CA GLU A 213 9.33 -7.87 -24.07
C GLU A 213 9.57 -8.94 -22.99
N LEU A 214 8.55 -9.26 -22.20
CA LEU A 214 8.61 -10.34 -21.20
C LEU A 214 8.75 -11.71 -21.86
N GLU A 215 8.03 -11.96 -22.95
CA GLU A 215 8.14 -13.22 -23.69
C GLU A 215 9.56 -13.40 -24.23
N GLN A 216 10.19 -12.35 -24.76
CA GLN A 216 11.58 -12.40 -25.20
C GLN A 216 12.55 -12.68 -24.05
N LEU A 217 12.37 -12.03 -22.89
CA LEU A 217 13.20 -12.27 -21.72
C LEU A 217 12.99 -13.68 -21.14
N GLY A 218 11.74 -14.14 -21.08
CA GLY A 218 11.38 -15.48 -20.59
C GLY A 218 11.72 -16.62 -21.54
N SER A 219 11.85 -16.35 -22.85
CA SER A 219 12.16 -17.35 -23.90
C SER A 219 13.63 -17.39 -24.31
N LYS A 220 14.39 -16.27 -24.22
CA LYS A 220 15.83 -16.22 -24.58
C LYS A 220 16.75 -16.93 -23.60
N MET A 221 16.24 -17.47 -22.50
CA MET A 221 17.00 -18.25 -21.53
C MET A 221 16.74 -19.74 -21.80
N ARG A 222 17.81 -20.46 -22.14
CA ARG A 222 17.81 -21.61 -23.07
C ARG A 222 16.69 -22.64 -22.90
N SER A 223 16.22 -23.06 -24.07
CA SER A 223 15.35 -24.21 -24.36
C SER A 223 15.86 -25.50 -23.72
N HIS A 224 15.18 -25.99 -22.68
CA HIS A 224 14.89 -27.40 -22.43
C HIS A 224 13.64 -27.49 -21.53
N SER A 225 12.53 -27.93 -22.13
CA SER A 225 11.26 -28.48 -21.57
C SER A 225 10.55 -27.86 -20.34
N GLY A 226 11.06 -26.81 -19.69
CA GLY A 226 10.41 -26.17 -18.55
C GLY A 226 9.51 -25.00 -18.92
N ARG A 227 8.23 -25.03 -18.55
CA ARG A 227 7.29 -23.90 -18.66
C ARG A 227 7.33 -22.98 -17.43
N ASN A 228 8.43 -22.91 -16.69
CA ASN A 228 8.44 -22.33 -15.35
C ASN A 228 8.93 -20.88 -15.33
N TRP A 229 8.31 -20.00 -16.12
CA TRP A 229 8.48 -18.56 -15.92
C TRP A 229 7.15 -17.93 -15.55
N PHE A 230 7.21 -16.83 -14.81
CA PHE A 230 6.02 -16.09 -14.41
C PHE A 230 6.29 -14.59 -14.39
N ALA A 231 5.20 -13.85 -14.45
CA ALA A 231 5.16 -12.41 -14.32
C ALA A 231 3.81 -12.02 -13.72
N THR A 232 3.79 -11.01 -12.86
CA THR A 232 2.54 -10.39 -12.42
C THR A 232 2.67 -8.88 -12.51
N GLY A 233 1.72 -8.26 -13.18
CA GLY A 233 1.46 -6.83 -13.14
C GLY A 233 0.58 -6.50 -11.94
N SER A 234 0.52 -5.22 -11.57
CA SER A 234 -0.20 -4.71 -10.39
C SER A 234 0.43 -5.16 -9.06
N LEU A 235 1.47 -4.44 -8.63
CA LEU A 235 2.00 -4.51 -7.26
C LEU A 235 1.21 -3.54 -6.37
N PHE A 236 0.21 -4.09 -5.67
CA PHE A 236 -0.70 -3.43 -4.73
C PHE A 236 -1.54 -2.27 -5.29
#